data_AF-A0A1F4R4A4-F1
#
_entry.id   AF-A0A1F4R4A4-F1
#
_cell.length_a   1.000
_cell.length_b   1.000
_cell.length_c   1.000
_cell.angle_alpha   90.00
_cell.angle_beta   90.00
_cell.angle_gamma   90.00
#
_symmetry.space_group_name_H-M   'P 1'
#
loop_
_entity.id
_entity.type
_entity.pdbx_description
1 polymer ?
#
loop_
_entity_poly.entity_id
_entity_poly.type
_entity_poly.pdbx_seq_one_letter_code
_entity_poly.pdbx_strand_id
1 'polypeptide(L)'
;MNKEKEARVLDNFVKVYCREKHGSLDLCAECGDLLIYAAKRLRLCRYDPKPKCKDCRTHCYVPGYRDKIRAVMRFSGPRIVGRGWLDWLRGKIYFNQ
;
A
#
# COMPACT_ATOMS: atom_id res chain seq x y z
N MET A 1 -7.09 11.49 -8.64
CA MET A 1 -6.57 10.14 -8.28
C MET A 1 -7.68 9.42 -7.50
N ASN A 2 -7.99 8.16 -7.81
CA ASN A 2 -9.11 7.45 -7.17
C ASN A 2 -8.65 6.90 -5.80
N LYS A 3 -9.13 7.54 -4.73
CA LYS A 3 -8.76 7.23 -3.33
C LYS A 3 -9.09 5.78 -2.93
N GLU A 4 -10.16 5.19 -3.47
CA GLU A 4 -10.56 3.81 -3.17
C GLU A 4 -9.62 2.80 -3.83
N LYS A 5 -9.25 3.04 -5.10
CA LYS A 5 -8.26 2.21 -5.80
C LYS A 5 -6.91 2.24 -5.06
N GLU A 6 -6.48 3.42 -4.60
CA GLU A 6 -5.27 3.56 -3.78
C GLU A 6 -5.35 2.77 -2.47
N ALA A 7 -6.50 2.78 -1.79
CA ALA A 7 -6.68 2.03 -0.55
C ALA A 7 -6.61 0.50 -0.77
N ARG A 8 -7.16 -0.01 -1.89
CA ARG A 8 -7.05 -1.44 -2.26
C ARG A 8 -5.62 -1.84 -2.57
N VAL A 9 -4.89 -1.00 -3.30
CA VAL A 9 -3.46 -1.24 -3.57
C VAL A 9 -2.68 -1.25 -2.26
N LEU A 10 -2.99 -0.32 -1.34
CA LEU A 10 -2.33 -0.25 -0.06
C LEU A 10 -2.56 -1.50 0.81
N ASP A 11 -3.79 -2.03 0.83
CA ASP A 11 -4.12 -3.28 1.51
C ASP A 11 -3.22 -4.43 1.04
N ASN A 12 -3.07 -4.62 -0.28
CA ASN A 12 -2.19 -5.64 -0.83
C ASN A 12 -0.72 -5.42 -0.42
N PHE A 13 -0.25 -4.17 -0.46
CA PHE A 13 1.13 -3.83 -0.07
C PHE A 13 1.40 -4.17 1.40
N VAL A 14 0.46 -3.85 2.30
CA VAL A 14 0.60 -4.14 3.73
C VAL A 14 0.52 -5.65 3.98
N LYS A 15 -0.38 -6.39 3.34
CA LYS A 15 -0.48 -7.85 3.46
C LYS A 15 0.80 -8.56 3.01
N VAL A 16 1.36 -8.17 1.86
CA VAL A 16 2.65 -8.68 1.39
C VAL A 16 3.77 -8.38 2.38
N TYR A 17 3.80 -7.16 2.93
CA TYR A 17 4.80 -6.80 3.93
C TYR A 17 4.67 -7.68 5.18
N CYS A 18 3.46 -7.78 5.75
CA CYS A 18 3.18 -8.55 6.96
C CYS A 18 3.59 -10.02 6.82
N ARG A 19 3.15 -10.66 5.73
CA ARG A 19 3.46 -12.07 5.47
C ARG A 19 4.96 -12.32 5.37
N GLU A 20 5.67 -11.49 4.61
CA GLU A 20 7.09 -11.71 4.29
C GLU A 20 8.05 -11.23 5.40
N LYS A 21 7.67 -10.18 6.15
CA LYS A 21 8.50 -9.62 7.21
C LYS A 21 8.20 -10.17 8.59
N HIS A 22 6.94 -10.46 8.88
CA HIS A 22 6.51 -10.95 10.20
C HIS A 22 6.17 -12.44 10.20
N GLY A 23 6.16 -13.10 9.03
CA GLY A 23 5.85 -14.53 8.92
C GLY A 23 4.42 -14.89 9.32
N SER A 24 3.53 -13.90 9.41
CA SER A 24 2.14 -14.13 9.83
C SER A 24 1.29 -14.64 8.66
N LEU A 25 0.44 -15.62 8.94
CA LEU A 25 -0.54 -16.13 7.97
C LEU A 25 -1.67 -15.13 7.74
N ASP A 26 -2.07 -14.43 8.80
CA ASP A 26 -3.06 -13.37 8.79
C ASP A 26 -2.43 -11.98 8.92
N LEU A 27 -3.23 -10.93 8.79
CA LEU A 27 -2.77 -9.57 9.02
C LEU A 27 -2.54 -9.35 10.53
N CYS A 28 -1.29 -9.17 10.95
CA CYS A 28 -1.00 -8.92 12.36
C CYS A 28 -1.55 -7.56 12.83
N ALA A 29 -1.73 -7.42 14.15
CA ALA A 29 -2.30 -6.22 14.76
C ALA A 29 -1.58 -4.92 14.34
N GLU A 30 -0.24 -4.91 14.34
CA GLU A 30 0.53 -3.73 13.94
C GLU A 30 0.26 -3.32 12.48
N CYS A 31 0.24 -4.29 11.57
CA CYS A 31 -0.04 -4.03 10.16
C CYS A 31 -1.51 -3.63 9.93
N GLY A 32 -2.43 -4.20 10.70
CA GLY A 32 -3.84 -3.81 10.75
C GLY A 32 -4.02 -2.34 11.14
N ASP A 33 -3.38 -1.93 12.24
CA ASP A 33 -3.43 -0.54 12.72
C ASP A 33 -2.85 0.44 11.71
N LEU A 34 -1.72 0.08 11.09
CA LEU A 34 -1.13 0.89 10.02
C LEU A 34 -2.08 1.03 8.82
N LEU A 35 -2.73 -0.05 8.40
CA LEU A 35 -3.64 -0.04 7.26
C LEU A 35 -4.89 0.80 7.55
N ILE A 36 -5.49 0.65 8.74
CA ILE A 36 -6.65 1.43 9.17
C ILE A 36 -6.30 2.93 9.19
N TYR A 37 -5.17 3.28 9.81
CA TYR A 37 -4.69 4.65 9.86
C TYR A 37 -4.49 5.23 8.46
N ALA A 38 -3.78 4.50 7.60
CA ALA A 38 -3.44 4.95 6.26
C ALA A 38 -4.68 5.11 5.36
N ALA A 39 -5.63 4.17 5.43
CA ALA A 39 -6.90 4.25 4.71
C ALA A 39 -7.73 5.46 5.16
N LYS A 40 -7.77 5.75 6.46
CA LYS A 40 -8.44 6.95 6.99
C LYS A 40 -7.80 8.23 6.42
N ARG A 41 -6.46 8.31 6.36
CA ARG A 41 -5.74 9.46 5.79
C ARG A 41 -5.96 9.62 4.28
N LEU A 42 -6.09 8.54 3.52
CA LEU A 42 -6.41 8.58 2.09
C LEU A 42 -7.81 9.15 1.84
N ARG A 43 -8.83 8.64 2.55
CA ARG A 43 -10.22 9.08 2.44
C ARG A 43 -10.37 10.57 2.75
N LEU A 44 -9.80 10.99 3.89
CA LEU A 44 -9.85 12.37 4.40
C LEU A 44 -8.79 13.30 3.77
N CYS A 45 -8.16 12.91 2.65
CA CYS A 45 -7.19 13.79 2.01
C CYS A 45 -7.87 15.07 1.52
N ARG A 46 -7.36 16.22 1.98
CA ARG A 46 -7.87 17.57 1.70
C ARG A 46 -7.64 18.07 0.27
N TYR A 47 -6.76 17.41 -0.48
CA TYR A 47 -6.43 17.83 -1.84
C TYR A 47 -7.34 17.16 -2.85
N ASP A 48 -7.81 17.96 -3.81
CA ASP A 48 -8.50 17.49 -5.00
C ASP A 48 -8.05 18.33 -6.23
N PRO A 49 -7.38 17.75 -7.23
CA PRO A 49 -6.96 16.35 -7.30
C PRO A 49 -5.88 16.04 -6.25
N LYS A 50 -6.02 14.89 -5.59
CA LYS A 50 -5.02 14.39 -4.64
C LYS A 50 -3.66 14.16 -5.33
N PRO A 51 -2.55 14.75 -4.85
CA PRO A 51 -1.21 14.43 -5.33
C PRO A 51 -0.71 13.09 -4.76
N LYS A 52 0.42 12.60 -5.28
CA LYS A 52 1.14 11.48 -4.65
C LYS A 52 1.62 11.92 -3.26
N CYS A 53 1.57 11.02 -2.27
CA CYS A 53 1.90 11.37 -0.89
C CYS A 53 3.33 11.90 -0.71
N LYS A 54 4.26 11.49 -1.58
CA LYS A 54 5.65 11.99 -1.61
C LYS A 54 5.78 13.44 -2.11
N ASP A 55 4.81 13.89 -2.91
CA ASP A 55 4.77 15.21 -3.55
C ASP A 55 3.75 16.14 -2.84
N CYS A 56 3.21 15.73 -1.67
CA CYS A 56 2.29 16.53 -0.89
C CYS A 56 2.98 17.76 -0.28
N ARG A 57 2.41 18.95 -0.48
CA ARG A 57 2.89 20.19 0.17
C ARG A 57 2.74 20.18 1.69
N THR A 58 1.78 19.42 2.22
CA THR A 58 1.61 19.21 3.67
C THR A 58 1.31 17.75 3.94
N HIS A 59 2.15 17.11 4.74
CA HIS A 59 2.02 15.68 5.06
C HIS A 59 1.06 15.48 6.25
N CYS A 60 0.08 14.60 6.07
CA CYS A 60 -0.92 14.26 7.10
C CYS A 60 -0.56 13.00 7.92
N TYR A 61 0.56 12.35 7.64
CA TYR A 61 1.03 11.20 8.39
C TYR A 61 1.83 11.65 9.61
N VAL A 62 1.46 11.16 10.79
CA VAL A 62 2.26 11.26 12.00
C VAL A 62 3.61 10.56 11.75
N PRO A 63 4.75 11.10 12.22
CA PRO A 63 6.08 10.59 11.88
C PRO A 63 6.24 9.06 11.99
N GLY A 64 5.83 8.43 13.10
CA GLY A 64 5.93 6.98 13.25
C GLY A 64 5.15 6.18 12.21
N TYR A 65 3.91 6.56 11.91
CA TYR A 65 3.13 5.91 10.83
C TYR A 65 3.70 6.20 9.45
N ARG A 66 4.31 7.38 9.25
CA ARG A 66 4.94 7.78 7.99
C ARG A 66 6.12 6.86 7.67
N ASP A 67 6.91 6.51 8.66
CA ASP A 67 8.10 5.67 8.46
C ASP A 67 7.70 4.22 8.26
N LYS A 68 6.71 3.73 9.02
CA LYS A 68 6.10 2.40 8.79
C LYS A 68 5.54 2.26 7.37
N ILE A 69 4.75 3.22 6.88
CA ILE A 69 4.18 3.12 5.54
C ILE A 69 5.27 3.22 4.46
N ARG A 70 6.32 4.01 4.67
CA ARG A 70 7.47 4.05 3.75
C ARG A 70 8.20 2.71 3.68
N ALA A 71 8.39 2.05 4.82
CA ALA A 71 8.97 0.71 4.85
C ALA A 71 8.13 -0.29 4.05
N VAL A 72 6.81 -0.29 4.24
CA VAL A 72 5.87 -1.09 3.46
C VAL A 72 5.98 -0.79 1.97
N MET A 73 5.91 0.47 1.55
CA MET A 73 5.98 0.85 0.13
C MET A 73 7.30 0.45 -0.52
N ARG A 74 8.44 0.68 0.17
CA ARG A 74 9.78 0.36 -0.32
C ARG A 74 10.00 -1.15 -0.45
N PHE A 75 9.43 -1.94 0.46
CA PHE A 75 9.57 -3.38 0.46
C PHE A 75 8.61 -4.04 -0.54
N SER A 76 7.32 -3.70 -0.50
CA SER A 76 6.28 -4.40 -1.25
C SER A 76 6.23 -3.97 -2.73
N GLY A 77 6.56 -2.71 -3.04
CA GLY A 77 6.47 -2.17 -4.40
C GLY A 77 7.21 -2.99 -5.46
N PRO A 78 8.55 -3.14 -5.36
CA PRO A 78 9.31 -3.93 -6.33
C PRO A 78 8.86 -5.38 -6.43
N ARG A 79 8.40 -5.99 -5.34
CA ARG A 79 7.93 -7.38 -5.30
C ARG A 79 6.62 -7.56 -6.04
N ILE A 80 5.69 -6.63 -5.86
CA ILE A 80 4.38 -6.68 -6.55
C ILE A 80 4.57 -6.41 -8.04
N VAL A 81 5.35 -5.39 -8.41
CA VAL A 81 5.63 -5.08 -9.82
C VAL A 81 6.42 -6.21 -10.50
N GLY A 82 7.44 -6.75 -9.83
CA GLY A 82 8.23 -7.88 -10.36
C GLY A 82 7.40 -9.15 -10.55
N ARG A 83 6.51 -9.48 -9.60
CA ARG A 83 5.55 -10.59 -9.76
C ARG A 83 4.57 -10.34 -10.90
N GLY A 84 4.04 -9.12 -11.03
CA GLY A 84 3.19 -8.76 -12.15
C GLY A 84 3.89 -8.97 -13.49
N TRP A 85 5.14 -8.52 -13.63
CA TRP A 85 5.92 -8.78 -14.84
C TRP A 85 6.10 -10.27 -15.12
N LEU A 86 6.41 -11.07 -14.10
CA LEU A 86 6.50 -12.53 -14.21
C LEU A 86 5.17 -13.18 -14.60
N ASP A 87 4.05 -12.71 -14.04
CA ASP A 87 2.72 -13.21 -14.36
C ASP A 87 2.30 -12.84 -15.78
N TRP A 88 2.73 -11.68 -16.29
CA TRP A 88 2.53 -11.25 -17.67
C TRP A 88 3.26 -12.18 -18.64
N LEU A 89 4.54 -12.43 -18.36
CA LEU A 89 5.37 -13.36 -19.14
C LEU A 89 4.81 -14.77 -19.13
N ARG A 90 4.20 -15.20 -18.02
CA ARG A 90 3.54 -16.51 -17.89
C ARG A 90 2.11 -16.53 -18.42
N GLY A 91 1.63 -15.46 -19.07
CA GLY A 91 0.30 -15.36 -19.65
C GLY A 91 -0.87 -15.34 -18.63
N LYS A 92 -0.58 -15.17 -17.33
CA LYS A 92 -1.59 -15.25 -16.25
C LYS A 92 -2.46 -14.01 -16.09
N ILE A 93 -2.08 -12.86 -16.68
CA ILE A 93 -2.81 -11.59 -16.49
C ILE A 93 -4.05 -11.47 -17.40
N TYR A 94 -4.25 -12.40 -18.35
CA TYR A 94 -5.44 -12.39 -19.21
C TYR A 94 -6.69 -13.04 -18.59
N PHE A 95 -6.63 -13.48 -17.33
CA PHE A 95 -7.77 -14.08 -16.62
C PHE A 95 -7.92 -13.49 -15.21
N ASN A 96 -8.50 -12.30 -15.09
CA ASN A 96 -9.51 -11.96 -14.07
C ASN A 96 -9.88 -10.48 -14.20
N GLN A 97 -11.10 -10.27 -14.71
CA GLN A 97 -11.85 -9.02 -14.65
C GLN A 97 -12.56 -8.91 -13.30
#